data_AF-A0A7W6MR67-F1
#
_entry.id   AF-A0A7W6MR67-F1
#
_cell.length_a   1.000
_cell.length_b   1.000
_cell.length_c   1.000
_cell.angle_alpha   90.00
_cell.angle_beta   90.00
_cell.angle_gamma   90.00
#
_symmetry.space_group_name_H-M   'P 1'
#
loop_
_entity.id
_entity.type
_entity.pdbx_description
1 polymer ?
#
loop_
_entity_poly.entity_id
_entity_poly.type
_entity_poly.pdbx_seq_one_letter_code
_entity_poly.pdbx_strand_id
1 'polypeptide(L)' 'MCNLYSITKGQAAIHEFTRAMRDRTGNLSPLPSVFPDTTAPIVRNGKDGVRELTMAG' A
#
# COMPACT_ATOMS: atom_id res chain seq x y z
N MET A 1 17.41 0.82 16.90
CA MET A 1 17.08 0.16 15.62
C MET A 1 15.76 0.77 15.12
N CYS A 2 15.71 1.34 13.92
CA CYS A 2 14.50 1.98 13.39
C CYS A 2 13.88 1.09 12.30
N ASN A 3 12.84 0.35 12.65
CA ASN A 3 12.14 -0.58 11.75
C ASN A 3 10.60 -0.48 11.88
N LEU A 4 10.11 0.56 12.56
CA LEU A 4 8.69 0.87 12.66
C LEU A 4 8.32 1.91 11.60
N TYR A 5 7.36 1.57 10.76
CA TYR A 5 6.78 2.49 9.78
C TYR A 5 5.31 2.73 10.09
N SER A 6 4.82 3.93 9.82
CA SER A 6 3.42 4.29 10.03
C SER A 6 2.82 4.82 8.74
N ILE A 7 1.74 4.19 8.28
CA ILE A 7 0.95 4.60 7.12
C ILE A 7 -0.36 5.18 7.67
N THR A 8 -0.39 6.50 7.81
CA THR A 8 -1.57 7.24 8.30
C THR A 8 -2.44 7.79 7.16
N LYS A 9 -1.94 7.73 5.92
CA LYS A 9 -2.65 8.20 4.74
C LYS A 9 -3.60 7.12 4.24
N GLY A 10 -4.83 7.53 3.94
CA GLY A 10 -5.83 6.65 3.36
C GLY A 10 -5.50 6.26 1.91
N GLN A 11 -6.19 5.23 1.45
CA GLN A 11 -6.07 4.65 0.12
C GLN A 11 -6.14 5.66 -1.03
N ALA A 12 -7.08 6.61 -0.98
CA ALA A 12 -7.24 7.63 -2.01
C ALA A 12 -5.97 8.49 -2.19
N ALA A 13 -5.29 8.83 -1.09
CA ALA A 13 -4.06 9.59 -1.14
C ALA A 13 -2.91 8.78 -1.74
N ILE A 14 -2.83 7.47 -1.44
CA ILE A 14 -1.84 6.57 -2.03
C ILE A 14 -2.11 6.38 -3.52
N HIS A 15 -3.38 6.23 -3.91
CA HIS A 15 -3.81 6.10 -5.30
C HIS A 15 -3.47 7.35 -6.10
N GLU A 16 -3.78 8.55 -5.59
CA GLU A 16 -3.42 9.82 -6.24
C GLU A 16 -1.89 10.00 -6.36
N PHE A 17 -1.16 9.70 -5.29
CA PHE A 17 0.30 9.83 -5.26
C PHE A 17 1.00 8.88 -6.25
N THR A 18 0.54 7.63 -6.31
CA THR A 18 1.18 6.59 -7.12
C THR A 18 0.60 6.46 -8.52
N ARG A 19 -0.56 7.08 -8.78
CA ARG A 19 -1.36 6.88 -10.01
C ARG A 19 -1.59 5.40 -10.29
N ALA A 20 -1.76 4.59 -9.24
CA ALA A 20 -2.24 3.23 -9.39
C ALA A 20 -3.61 3.31 -10.09
N MET A 21 -3.84 2.50 -11.12
CA MET A 21 -5.15 2.47 -11.79
C MET A 21 -6.03 1.35 -11.25
N ARG A 22 -5.44 0.43 -10.48
CA ARG A 22 -6.14 -0.73 -9.95
C ARG A 22 -5.91 -0.83 -8.46
N ASP A 23 -6.98 -0.64 -7.70
CA ASP A 23 -6.94 -0.83 -6.26
C ASP A 23 -7.46 -2.20 -5.88
N ARG A 24 -6.63 -2.99 -5.19
CA ARG A 24 -6.95 -4.29 -4.61
C ARG A 24 -6.82 -4.31 -3.09
N THR A 25 -6.52 -3.17 -2.48
CA THR A 25 -6.39 -3.03 -1.02
C THR A 25 -7.75 -3.00 -0.31
N GLY A 26 -8.84 -2.73 -1.02
CA GLY A 26 -10.19 -2.81 -0.45
C GLY A 26 -10.50 -1.60 0.44
N ASN A 27 -10.62 -1.80 1.76
CA ASN A 27 -10.77 -0.73 2.75
C ASN A 27 -9.48 -0.62 3.57
N LEU A 28 -8.52 0.18 3.08
CA LEU A 28 -7.24 0.36 3.76
C LEU A 28 -7.42 1.20 5.02
N SER A 29 -7.43 0.53 6.18
CA SER A 29 -7.39 1.20 7.47
C SER A 29 -6.01 1.81 7.74
N PRO A 30 -5.91 2.85 8.59
CA PRO A 30 -4.61 3.39 9.00
C PRO A 30 -3.76 2.29 9.63
N LEU A 31 -2.50 2.20 9.23
CA LEU A 31 -1.53 1.23 9.74
C LEU A 31 -0.46 1.99 10.54
N PRO A 32 -0.70 2.30 11.83
CA PRO A 32 0.24 3.08 12.62
C PRO A 32 1.49 2.28 13.00
N SER A 33 1.50 0.96 12.82
CA SER A 33 2.62 0.10 13.18
C SER A 33 2.83 -1.02 12.17
N VAL A 34 3.67 -0.73 11.17
CA VAL A 34 4.15 -1.68 10.17
C VAL A 34 5.57 -2.07 10.52
N PHE A 35 5.79 -3.37 10.72
CA PHE A 35 7.10 -3.97 10.99
C PHE A 35 7.56 -4.79 9.78
N PRO A 36 8.86 -5.17 9.69
CA PRO A 36 9.31 -6.19 8.75
C PRO A 36 8.47 -7.47 8.92
N ASP A 37 8.17 -8.16 7.81
CA ASP A 37 7.33 -9.37 7.75
C ASP A 37 5.85 -9.16 8.15
N THR A 38 5.37 -7.92 8.21
CA THR A 38 3.94 -7.61 8.37
C THR A 38 3.31 -7.21 7.05
N THR A 39 2.04 -7.54 6.87
CA THR A 39 1.30 -7.19 5.65
C THR A 39 1.13 -5.68 5.53
N ALA A 40 1.63 -5.12 4.43
CA ALA A 40 1.57 -3.70 4.12
C ALA A 40 1.00 -3.46 2.71
N PRO A 41 0.36 -2.31 2.45
CA PRO A 41 -0.04 -1.92 1.11
C PRO A 41 1.19 -1.58 0.27
N ILE A 42 1.33 -2.24 -0.88
CA ILE A 42 2.40 -2.01 -1.85
C ILE A 42 1.80 -1.62 -3.19
N VAL A 43 2.51 -0.76 -3.92
CA VAL A 43 2.22 -0.50 -5.34
C VAL A 43 3.20 -1.29 -6.18
N ARG A 44 2.66 -2.15 -7.04
CA ARG A 44 3.44 -2.92 -8.01
C ARG A 44 2.87 -2.76 -9.42
N ASN A 45 3.70 -3.02 -10.43
CA ASN A 45 3.21 -3.16 -11.79
C ASN A 45 2.66 -4.59 -11.97
N GLY A 46 1.39 -4.69 -12.35
CA GLY A 46 0.75 -5.95 -12.73
C GLY A 46 1.35 -6.52 -14.01
N LYS A 47 1.02 -7.79 -14.33
CA LYS A 47 1.48 -8.46 -15.57
C LYS A 47 0.98 -7.77 -16.84
N ASP A 48 -0.12 -7.03 -16.72
CA ASP A 48 -0.75 -6.18 -17.72
C ASP A 48 -0.06 -4.81 -17.88
N GLY A 49 1.01 -4.54 -17.12
CA GLY A 49 1.73 -3.26 -17.14
C GLY A 49 1.02 -2.14 -16.37
N VAL A 50 -0.11 -2.43 -15.76
CA VAL A 50 -0.91 -1.46 -15.00
C VAL A 50 -0.42 -1.42 -13.55
N ARG A 51 -0.28 -0.23 -12.99
CA ARG A 51 0.02 -0.05 -11.57
C ARG A 51 -1.16 -0.49 -10.72
N GLU A 52 -0.92 -1.45 -9.83
CA GLU A 52 -1.90 -1.93 -8.87
C GLU A 52 -1.43 -1.71 -7.42
N LEU A 53 -2.35 -1.25 -6.58
CA LEU A 53 -2.18 -1.14 -5.12
C LEU A 53 -2.76 -2.39 -4.47
N THR A 54 -1.94 -3.19 -3.79
CA THR A 54 -2.33 -4.47 -3.18
C THR A 54 -1.70 -4.63 -1.80
N MET A 55 -2.30 -5.42 -0.92
CA MET A 55 -1.64 -5.87 0.31
C MET A 55 -0.61 -6.95 -0.03
N ALA A 56 0.60 -6.85 0.54
CA ALA A 56 1.64 -7.86 0.47
C ALA A 56 2.40 -7.92 1.81
N GLY A 57 2.82 -9.11 2.21
CA GLY A 57 3.66 -9.37 3.38
C GLY A 57 4.87 -10.18 2.97
#